data_AF-A0A497YF76-F1
#
_entry.id   AF-A0A497YF76-F1
#
_cell.length_a   1.000
_cell.length_b   1.000
_cell.length_c   1.000
_cell.angle_alpha   90.00
_cell.angle_beta   90.00
_cell.angle_gamma   90.00
#
_symmetry.space_group_name_H-M   'P 1'
#
loop_
_entity.id
_entity.type
_entity.pdbx_description
1 polymer ?
#
loop_
_entity_poly.entity_id
_entity_poly.type
_entity_poly.pdbx_seq_one_letter_code
_entity_poly.pdbx_strand_id
1 'polypeptide(L)'
;MPDWTYHTMFEPALSRLPAKTGREFIHKGMHRIASIPGGSKLIEYLGHTAPAKQLEAEIFGFKIANPVGLSGKIDPLLSGTKAFSHLGTGFIEIGPVSWEPVEAGSPAFTDSKDKLLFPYHLESPGLKRTIEKLEKLKPFSKPIFIRIGKSGSFEQTRSLLNKLSAYGEAFIIEEPFSEEQRQSLKEAVGSKPLLCASSADEIDSAVMGLAANETYIDGIVIDELGIDTGEGIEYPIEQTGLLAEQVSAIRQHSTIPIIVSGGIAEPKDALALYGAGADLVMLSSGYVRTGPGLPKRINEGLLDQRITAPPVYDGWIWHWLFGLFMFLGGAVAMLVSMTIVLMPYDEAFLNLSREELIAINPNIYHFMQHDRMTVAGTMVSGGILYMQLARHGVRYGLEWAKRAIHIAGVLGFLGILLFIGFGYFDWLHGILWLVLLPFFWKGYQASKNHSEHSFSRNRTNHQAWKRSLWGQLAFVALGFALAAAGLVISTIGVNGVFVQTDIAYICMSPEQIAAINERLIPVIAHDRAGLGSALISVGLLVLMLALWGFQEGQRWVWYTFLFGGLPAFGAAIIIGYTSFIHILPAYVALLLFASGLILYRKFFFYES
;
A
#
# COMPACT_ATOMS: atom_id res chain seq x y z
N MET A 1 3.48 -3.25 5.79
CA MET A 1 2.08 -3.69 5.61
C MET A 1 1.23 -2.45 5.47
N PRO A 2 0.23 -2.42 4.57
CA PRO A 2 -0.77 -1.35 4.54
C PRO A 2 -1.62 -1.31 5.81
N ASP A 3 -2.14 -0.13 6.18
CA ASP A 3 -2.97 0.05 7.39
C ASP A 3 -4.20 -0.85 7.42
N TRP A 4 -4.85 -1.07 6.26
CA TRP A 4 -6.01 -1.97 6.19
C TRP A 4 -5.63 -3.38 6.61
N THR A 5 -4.55 -3.96 6.08
CA THR A 5 -4.11 -5.30 6.52
C THR A 5 -3.74 -5.32 7.99
N TYR A 6 -3.04 -4.29 8.47
CA TYR A 6 -2.53 -4.27 9.83
C TYR A 6 -3.69 -4.24 10.82
N HIS A 7 -4.56 -3.25 10.75
CA HIS A 7 -5.64 -3.06 11.74
C HIS A 7 -6.76 -4.09 11.66
N THR A 8 -7.10 -4.59 10.45
CA THR A 8 -8.25 -5.50 10.32
C THR A 8 -7.85 -6.96 10.44
N MET A 9 -6.59 -7.33 10.16
CA MET A 9 -6.14 -8.73 10.16
C MET A 9 -5.02 -9.01 11.15
N PHE A 10 -3.91 -8.25 11.10
CA PHE A 10 -2.72 -8.59 11.87
C PHE A 10 -2.84 -8.18 13.34
N GLU A 11 -3.23 -6.94 13.65
CA GLU A 11 -3.37 -6.44 15.02
C GLU A 11 -4.32 -7.31 15.87
N PRO A 12 -5.52 -7.71 15.40
CA PRO A 12 -6.39 -8.61 16.16
C PRO A 12 -5.78 -10.00 16.43
N ALA A 13 -4.93 -10.50 15.52
CA ALA A 13 -4.25 -11.79 15.69
C ALA A 13 -3.03 -11.68 16.61
N LEU A 14 -2.21 -10.65 16.42
CA LEU A 14 -0.96 -10.42 17.15
C LEU A 14 -1.20 -10.02 18.60
N SER A 15 -2.29 -9.30 18.88
CA SER A 15 -2.69 -8.93 20.25
C SER A 15 -3.04 -10.13 21.15
N ARG A 16 -3.10 -11.34 20.59
CA ARG A 16 -3.26 -12.61 21.33
C ARG A 16 -1.94 -13.30 21.64
N LEU A 17 -0.82 -12.81 21.10
CA LEU A 17 0.51 -13.36 21.32
C LEU A 17 1.28 -12.52 22.34
N PRO A 18 2.25 -13.11 23.06
CA PRO A 18 3.22 -12.33 23.83
C PRO A 18 3.94 -11.32 22.92
N ALA A 19 4.17 -10.10 23.42
CA ALA A 19 4.64 -8.98 22.59
C ALA A 19 5.93 -9.27 21.82
N LYS A 20 6.94 -9.88 22.45
CA LYS A 20 8.19 -10.28 21.78
C LYS A 20 7.97 -11.32 20.71
N THR A 21 7.08 -12.29 20.93
CA THR A 21 6.72 -13.31 19.93
C THR A 21 6.00 -12.68 18.75
N GLY A 22 5.02 -11.80 19.00
CA GLY A 22 4.30 -11.07 17.95
C GLY A 22 5.21 -10.18 17.12
N ARG A 23 6.07 -9.39 17.78
CA ARG A 23 7.08 -8.54 17.15
C ARG A 23 8.02 -9.35 16.26
N GLU A 24 8.66 -10.38 16.80
CA GLU A 24 9.63 -11.18 16.06
C GLU A 24 8.99 -11.99 14.92
N PHE A 25 7.73 -12.39 15.06
CA PHE A 25 6.97 -13.01 13.98
C PHE A 25 6.81 -12.06 12.79
N ILE A 26 6.38 -10.82 13.04
CA ILE A 26 6.24 -9.81 11.98
C ILE A 26 7.60 -9.48 11.37
N HIS A 27 8.60 -9.19 12.20
CA HIS A 27 9.92 -8.75 11.74
C HIS A 27 10.55 -9.80 10.83
N LYS A 28 10.59 -11.07 11.28
CA LYS A 28 11.16 -12.17 10.51
C LYS A 28 10.32 -12.47 9.27
N GLY A 29 8.99 -12.41 9.36
CA GLY A 29 8.10 -12.60 8.22
C GLY A 29 8.36 -11.56 7.12
N MET A 30 8.41 -10.29 7.51
CA MET A 30 8.70 -9.18 6.60
C MET A 30 10.12 -9.24 6.04
N HIS A 31 11.10 -9.59 6.87
CA HIS A 31 12.48 -9.78 6.43
C HIS A 31 12.60 -10.90 5.38
N ARG A 32 11.91 -12.03 5.57
CA ARG A 32 11.89 -13.12 4.58
C ARG A 32 11.33 -12.64 3.24
N ILE A 33 10.21 -11.92 3.26
CA ILE A 33 9.62 -11.35 2.04
C ILE A 33 10.60 -10.39 1.37
N ALA A 34 11.20 -9.47 2.12
CA ALA A 34 12.18 -8.51 1.59
C ALA A 34 13.48 -9.17 1.07
N SER A 35 13.80 -10.37 1.54
CA SER A 35 15.00 -11.10 1.13
C SER A 35 14.83 -11.98 -0.10
N ILE A 36 13.59 -12.21 -0.57
CA ILE A 36 13.33 -12.88 -1.86
C ILE A 36 13.64 -11.90 -3.00
N PRO A 37 14.24 -12.34 -4.13
CA PRO A 37 14.45 -11.50 -5.31
C PRO A 37 13.16 -10.80 -5.75
N GLY A 38 13.18 -9.46 -5.77
CA GLY A 38 12.00 -8.63 -6.09
C GLY A 38 11.02 -8.40 -4.93
N GLY A 39 11.17 -9.07 -3.80
CA GLY A 39 10.26 -8.96 -2.65
C GLY A 39 10.24 -7.59 -1.99
N SER A 40 11.40 -6.92 -1.87
CA SER A 40 11.47 -5.51 -1.45
C SER A 40 10.67 -4.58 -2.37
N LYS A 41 10.78 -4.78 -3.69
CA LYS A 41 10.00 -4.01 -4.68
C LYS A 41 8.51 -4.30 -4.56
N LEU A 42 8.12 -5.54 -4.25
CA LEU A 42 6.73 -5.91 -4.02
C LEU A 42 6.16 -5.21 -2.78
N ILE A 43 6.92 -5.14 -1.68
CA ILE A 43 6.51 -4.42 -0.45
C ILE A 43 6.27 -2.94 -0.77
N GLU A 44 7.22 -2.31 -1.45
CA GLU A 44 7.15 -0.90 -1.82
C GLU A 44 6.01 -0.64 -2.80
N TYR A 45 5.80 -1.53 -3.77
CA TYR A 45 4.75 -1.45 -4.78
C TYR A 45 3.35 -1.61 -4.19
N LEU A 46 3.11 -2.63 -3.36
CA LEU A 46 1.82 -2.85 -2.73
C LEU A 46 1.51 -1.78 -1.69
N GLY A 47 2.51 -1.34 -0.94
CA GLY A 47 2.36 -0.29 0.07
C GLY A 47 2.23 1.11 -0.51
N HIS A 48 2.76 1.34 -1.72
CA HIS A 48 2.97 2.67 -2.29
C HIS A 48 3.65 3.58 -1.26
N THR A 49 4.82 3.15 -0.79
CA THR A 49 5.54 3.76 0.34
C THR A 49 6.73 4.59 -0.09
N ALA A 50 7.03 4.65 -1.39
CA ALA A 50 8.11 5.48 -1.92
C ALA A 50 7.81 6.96 -1.64
N PRO A 51 8.70 7.69 -0.96
CA PRO A 51 8.51 9.11 -0.69
C PRO A 51 8.62 9.93 -1.98
N ALA A 52 7.91 11.04 -2.05
CA ALA A 52 8.04 12.00 -3.13
C ALA A 52 9.40 12.69 -3.09
N LYS A 53 10.00 12.96 -4.26
CA LYS A 53 11.31 13.66 -4.36
C LYS A 53 11.32 15.04 -3.68
N GLN A 54 10.16 15.68 -3.59
CA GLN A 54 9.95 16.97 -2.91
C GLN A 54 10.24 16.90 -1.41
N LEU A 55 10.25 15.71 -0.81
CA LEU A 55 10.56 15.51 0.60
C LEU A 55 12.05 15.28 0.86
N GLU A 56 12.87 15.11 -0.19
CA GLU A 56 14.32 14.95 -0.05
C GLU A 56 14.91 16.21 0.61
N ALA A 57 15.75 15.99 1.61
CA ALA A 57 16.46 17.03 2.34
C ALA A 57 17.94 16.68 2.48
N GLU A 58 18.78 17.70 2.59
CA GLU A 58 20.20 17.55 2.88
C GLU A 58 20.44 17.97 4.33
N ILE A 59 20.77 17.01 5.19
CA ILE A 59 20.95 17.19 6.63
C ILE A 59 22.24 16.47 7.02
N PHE A 60 23.06 17.07 7.88
CA PHE A 60 24.39 16.58 8.24
C PHE A 60 25.34 16.34 7.04
N GLY A 61 25.14 17.07 5.93
CA GLY A 61 25.98 16.96 4.73
C GLY A 61 25.70 15.72 3.86
N PHE A 62 24.59 15.01 4.07
CA PHE A 62 24.14 13.94 3.18
C PHE A 62 22.64 14.01 2.89
N LYS A 63 22.25 13.34 1.81
CA LYS A 63 20.86 13.31 1.33
C LYS A 63 20.03 12.29 2.10
N ILE A 64 18.87 12.72 2.56
CA ILE A 64 17.84 11.89 3.20
C ILE A 64 16.56 11.98 2.36
N ALA A 65 16.00 10.83 1.96
CA ALA A 65 14.86 10.77 1.03
C ALA A 65 13.56 11.42 1.56
N ASN A 66 13.39 11.44 2.89
CA ASN A 66 12.31 12.12 3.61
C ASN A 66 12.69 12.25 5.10
N PRO A 67 12.10 13.18 5.84
CA PRO A 67 12.55 13.47 7.21
C PRO A 67 12.05 12.47 8.29
N VAL A 68 11.42 11.35 7.90
CA VAL A 68 10.83 10.38 8.84
C VAL A 68 11.71 9.15 9.03
N GLY A 69 12.27 8.95 10.22
CA GLY A 69 13.07 7.80 10.61
C GLY A 69 12.31 6.78 11.45
N LEU A 70 12.96 5.63 11.70
CA LEU A 70 12.49 4.62 12.64
C LEU A 70 13.50 4.46 13.77
N SER A 71 13.05 4.54 15.03
CA SER A 71 13.93 4.34 16.18
C SER A 71 14.39 2.89 16.32
N GLY A 72 15.61 2.70 16.81
CA GLY A 72 16.19 1.40 17.14
C GLY A 72 15.43 0.66 18.24
N LYS A 73 14.64 1.37 19.06
CA LYS A 73 13.71 0.79 20.04
C LYS A 73 12.71 -0.18 19.41
N ILE A 74 12.37 0.01 18.12
CA ILE A 74 11.43 -0.84 17.39
C ILE A 74 12.06 -2.16 16.99
N ASP A 75 13.30 -2.14 16.49
CA ASP A 75 14.02 -3.31 16.00
C ASP A 75 15.37 -3.53 16.71
N PRO A 76 15.37 -3.71 18.06
CA PRO A 76 16.61 -3.82 18.83
C PRO A 76 17.48 -4.98 18.38
N LEU A 77 16.86 -6.05 17.88
CA LEU A 77 17.58 -7.23 17.41
C LEU A 77 17.94 -7.16 15.93
N LEU A 78 17.65 -6.09 15.18
CA LEU A 78 17.89 -6.03 13.74
C LEU A 78 17.28 -7.22 12.99
N SER A 79 16.07 -7.62 13.37
CA SER A 79 15.34 -8.75 12.78
C SER A 79 14.48 -8.32 11.59
N GLY A 80 14.08 -7.04 11.52
CA GLY A 80 13.20 -6.48 10.50
C GLY A 80 13.81 -5.36 9.65
N THR A 81 15.03 -4.89 9.96
CA THR A 81 15.67 -3.66 9.43
C THR A 81 15.54 -3.52 7.92
N LYS A 82 15.84 -4.60 7.17
CA LYS A 82 15.72 -4.62 5.71
C LYS A 82 14.31 -4.25 5.23
N ALA A 83 13.27 -4.80 5.87
CA ALA A 83 11.89 -4.55 5.47
C ALA A 83 11.39 -3.17 5.91
N PHE A 84 11.80 -2.68 7.09
CA PHE A 84 11.45 -1.33 7.56
C PHE A 84 11.93 -0.23 6.60
N SER A 85 13.06 -0.46 5.92
CA SER A 85 13.55 0.42 4.85
C SER A 85 12.61 0.50 3.63
N HIS A 86 11.57 -0.31 3.53
CA HIS A 86 10.59 -0.21 2.44
C HIS A 86 9.21 0.25 2.91
N LEU A 87 9.08 0.72 4.16
CA LEU A 87 7.82 1.22 4.73
C LEU A 87 7.68 2.74 4.74
N GLY A 88 8.49 3.44 3.94
CA GLY A 88 8.39 4.89 3.76
C GLY A 88 9.28 5.73 4.68
N THR A 89 10.18 5.12 5.44
CA THR A 89 11.20 5.86 6.21
C THR A 89 12.22 6.57 5.30
N GLY A 90 12.97 7.53 5.79
CA GLY A 90 14.12 8.13 5.11
C GLY A 90 15.45 7.56 5.60
N PHE A 91 15.50 7.21 6.88
CA PHE A 91 16.67 6.69 7.60
C PHE A 91 16.21 5.72 8.70
N ILE A 92 17.14 4.97 9.30
CA ILE A 92 16.86 4.04 10.41
C ILE A 92 17.90 4.21 11.50
N GLU A 93 17.46 4.20 12.75
CA GLU A 93 18.33 4.09 13.91
C GLU A 93 18.55 2.61 14.29
N ILE A 94 19.80 2.27 14.61
CA ILE A 94 20.24 0.98 15.12
C ILE A 94 20.78 1.19 16.53
N GLY A 95 20.33 0.35 17.46
CA GLY A 95 20.77 0.37 18.83
C GLY A 95 19.65 0.74 19.81
N PRO A 96 19.98 0.99 21.08
CA PRO A 96 21.34 1.20 21.58
C PRO A 96 22.25 -0.03 21.44
N VAL A 97 23.46 0.17 20.93
CA VAL A 97 24.47 -0.88 20.78
C VAL A 97 25.33 -0.93 22.03
N SER A 98 25.25 -2.05 22.75
CA SER A 98 26.08 -2.35 23.92
C SER A 98 27.30 -3.19 23.53
N TRP A 99 28.30 -3.25 24.41
CA TRP A 99 29.46 -4.12 24.21
C TRP A 99 29.08 -5.60 24.22
N GLU A 100 28.50 -6.05 25.35
CA GLU A 100 27.94 -7.38 25.52
C GLU A 100 26.43 -7.39 25.22
N PRO A 101 25.85 -8.52 24.80
CA PRO A 101 24.41 -8.64 24.64
C PRO A 101 23.65 -8.30 25.92
N VAL A 102 22.59 -7.51 25.80
CA VAL A 102 21.66 -7.20 26.89
C VAL A 102 20.34 -7.89 26.59
N GLU A 103 20.03 -8.92 27.38
CA GLU A 103 18.69 -9.51 27.38
C GLU A 103 17.82 -8.71 28.35
N ALA A 104 16.73 -8.16 27.82
CA ALA A 104 15.71 -7.48 28.61
C ALA A 104 14.37 -8.21 28.51
N GLY A 105 13.44 -7.83 29.38
CA GLY A 105 12.04 -8.24 29.28
C GLY A 105 11.42 -7.83 27.93
N SER A 106 10.20 -8.30 27.68
CA SER A 106 9.45 -7.83 26.51
C SER A 106 8.60 -6.64 26.90
N PRO A 107 8.43 -5.62 26.04
CA PRO A 107 7.42 -4.61 26.28
C PRO A 107 6.05 -5.26 26.49
N ALA A 108 5.26 -4.78 27.44
CA ALA A 108 3.94 -5.33 27.74
C ALA A 108 2.88 -4.24 27.62
N PHE A 109 1.74 -4.58 27.04
CA PHE A 109 0.57 -3.71 27.16
C PHE A 109 0.02 -3.81 28.58
N THR A 110 -0.42 -2.68 29.15
CA THR A 110 -1.19 -2.69 30.40
C THR A 110 -2.51 -3.45 30.24
N ASP A 111 -3.16 -3.80 31.34
CA ASP A 111 -4.45 -4.52 31.32
C ASP A 111 -5.55 -3.80 30.51
N SER A 112 -5.52 -2.47 30.49
CA SER A 112 -6.45 -1.67 29.67
C SER A 112 -6.10 -1.68 28.17
N LYS A 113 -4.93 -2.23 27.81
CA LYS A 113 -4.31 -2.19 26.47
C LYS A 113 -4.04 -0.79 25.91
N ASP A 114 -4.10 0.23 26.76
CA ASP A 114 -3.91 1.62 26.32
C ASP A 114 -2.47 2.08 26.40
N LYS A 115 -1.65 1.43 27.22
CA LYS A 115 -0.28 1.87 27.55
C LYS A 115 0.71 0.75 27.30
N LEU A 116 1.91 1.11 26.84
CA LEU A 116 3.01 0.18 26.56
C LEU A 116 4.11 0.39 27.60
N LEU A 117 4.33 -0.63 28.43
CA LEU A 117 5.39 -0.67 29.43
C LEU A 117 6.63 -1.30 28.82
N PHE A 118 7.74 -0.56 28.79
CA PHE A 118 9.04 -1.04 28.37
C PHE A 118 9.86 -1.49 29.60
N PRO A 119 10.72 -2.50 29.46
CA PRO A 119 11.70 -2.79 30.50
C PRO A 119 12.66 -1.61 30.73
N TYR A 120 13.23 -1.52 31.93
CA TYR A 120 14.22 -0.48 32.29
C TYR A 120 15.47 -0.46 31.39
N HIS A 121 15.83 -1.60 30.81
CA HIS A 121 16.94 -1.71 29.88
C HIS A 121 16.43 -2.14 28.51
N LEU A 122 16.94 -1.50 27.46
CA LEU A 122 16.61 -1.87 26.10
C LEU A 122 17.42 -3.12 25.69
N GLU A 123 16.77 -4.02 24.95
CA GLU A 123 17.46 -5.18 24.39
C GLU A 123 18.57 -4.73 23.44
N SER A 124 19.71 -5.42 23.50
CA SER A 124 20.80 -5.21 22.56
C SER A 124 21.45 -6.54 22.18
N PRO A 125 21.73 -6.79 20.89
CA PRO A 125 22.38 -8.00 20.44
C PRO A 125 23.88 -8.02 20.77
N GLY A 126 24.43 -6.91 21.29
CA GLY A 126 25.86 -6.71 21.54
C GLY A 126 26.64 -6.34 20.27
N LEU A 127 27.85 -5.83 20.44
CA LEU A 127 28.69 -5.28 19.38
C LEU A 127 28.97 -6.31 18.27
N LYS A 128 29.44 -7.50 18.65
CA LYS A 128 29.85 -8.55 17.70
C LYS A 128 28.71 -8.92 16.75
N ARG A 129 27.53 -9.19 17.31
CA ARG A 129 26.36 -9.59 16.54
C ARG A 129 25.77 -8.43 15.73
N THR A 130 25.89 -7.20 16.22
CA THR A 130 25.51 -6.00 15.47
C THR A 130 26.33 -5.87 14.19
N ILE A 131 27.66 -5.97 14.29
CA ILE A 131 28.57 -5.93 13.14
C ILE A 131 28.24 -7.04 12.14
N GLU A 132 28.11 -8.30 12.60
CA GLU A 132 27.76 -9.43 11.73
C GLU A 132 26.45 -9.21 10.95
N LYS A 133 25.47 -8.52 11.53
CA LYS A 133 24.20 -8.21 10.86
C LYS A 133 24.33 -7.05 9.88
N LEU A 134 25.08 -6.01 10.25
CA LEU A 134 25.35 -4.86 9.39
C LEU A 134 26.13 -5.27 8.13
N GLU A 135 27.08 -6.19 8.25
CA GLU A 135 27.80 -6.76 7.11
C GLU A 135 26.88 -7.51 6.15
N LYS A 136 25.97 -8.33 6.70
CA LYS A 136 24.97 -9.07 5.91
C LYS A 136 23.89 -8.19 5.29
N LEU A 137 23.70 -6.98 5.82
CA LEU A 137 22.70 -6.04 5.33
C LEU A 137 23.14 -5.33 4.04
N LYS A 138 24.44 -5.26 3.75
CA LYS A 138 24.97 -4.57 2.56
C LYS A 138 24.65 -5.33 1.26
N PRO A 139 24.21 -4.65 0.18
CA PRO A 139 23.97 -3.20 0.08
C PRO A 139 22.66 -2.76 0.74
N PHE A 140 22.71 -1.64 1.46
CA PHE A 140 21.57 -0.99 2.10
C PHE A 140 21.47 0.46 1.60
N SER A 141 20.27 0.90 1.21
CA SER A 141 20.08 2.14 0.45
C SER A 141 19.72 3.37 1.29
N LYS A 142 19.63 3.23 2.61
CA LYS A 142 19.24 4.33 3.52
C LYS A 142 20.31 4.62 4.55
N PRO A 143 20.44 5.87 5.00
CA PRO A 143 21.30 6.21 6.13
C PRO A 143 20.93 5.42 7.39
N ILE A 144 21.95 4.94 8.09
CA ILE A 144 21.90 4.22 9.36
C ILE A 144 22.49 5.11 10.45
N PHE A 145 21.68 5.44 11.44
CA PHE A 145 22.13 6.17 12.62
C PHE A 145 22.39 5.16 13.73
N ILE A 146 23.55 5.19 14.38
CA ILE A 146 23.93 4.19 15.38
C ILE A 146 23.90 4.84 16.75
N ARG A 147 22.95 4.42 17.58
CA ARG A 147 22.88 4.80 18.99
C ARG A 147 23.78 3.91 19.82
N ILE A 148 24.65 4.52 20.62
CA ILE A 148 25.56 3.82 21.53
C ILE A 148 24.89 3.67 22.89
N GLY A 149 24.84 2.44 23.39
CA GLY A 149 24.28 2.16 24.71
C GLY A 149 25.15 2.69 25.84
N LYS A 150 24.52 3.08 26.96
CA LYS A 150 25.22 3.55 28.16
C LYS A 150 26.23 2.49 28.62
N SER A 151 27.48 2.91 28.72
CA SER A 151 28.61 2.02 28.98
C SER A 151 29.24 2.24 30.35
N GLY A 152 28.95 3.38 30.98
CA GLY A 152 29.54 3.80 32.25
C GLY A 152 31.02 4.18 32.14
N SER A 153 31.61 4.14 30.93
CA SER A 153 33.02 4.41 30.69
C SER A 153 33.26 5.05 29.32
N PHE A 154 33.84 6.25 29.33
CA PHE A 154 34.26 6.99 28.14
C PHE A 154 35.09 6.13 27.16
N GLU A 155 36.06 5.37 27.66
CA GLU A 155 36.92 4.53 26.81
C GLU A 155 36.12 3.43 26.09
N GLN A 156 35.10 2.87 26.76
CA GLN A 156 34.24 1.87 26.15
C GLN A 156 33.34 2.49 25.08
N THR A 157 32.76 3.68 25.35
CA THR A 157 31.99 4.44 24.34
C THR A 157 32.85 4.74 23.11
N ARG A 158 34.06 5.25 23.32
CA ARG A 158 35.00 5.57 22.22
C ARG A 158 35.38 4.34 21.40
N SER A 159 35.61 3.20 22.06
CA SER A 159 35.90 1.93 21.40
C SER A 159 34.72 1.41 20.57
N LEU A 160 33.48 1.56 21.08
CA LEU A 160 32.27 1.24 20.32
C LEU A 160 32.15 2.12 19.07
N LEU A 161 32.33 3.44 19.21
CA LEU A 161 32.29 4.38 18.09
C LEU A 161 33.34 4.03 17.03
N ASN A 162 34.59 3.81 17.43
CA ASN A 162 35.67 3.43 16.49
C ASN A 162 35.31 2.19 15.68
N LYS A 163 34.76 1.16 16.31
CA LYS A 163 34.39 -0.10 15.64
C LYS A 163 33.14 0.02 14.77
N LEU A 164 32.20 0.88 15.14
CA LEU A 164 30.94 1.07 14.42
C LEU A 164 31.01 2.17 13.35
N SER A 165 32.05 3.01 13.39
CA SER A 165 32.31 4.11 12.46
C SER A 165 32.21 3.68 11.00
N ALA A 166 32.60 2.45 10.63
CA ALA A 166 32.56 1.93 9.26
C ALA A 166 31.15 1.53 8.76
N TYR A 167 30.13 1.54 9.63
CA TYR A 167 28.81 0.96 9.33
C TYR A 167 27.63 1.94 9.45
N GLY A 168 27.78 3.06 10.15
CA GLY A 168 26.73 4.08 10.29
C GLY A 168 27.10 5.41 9.65
N GLU A 169 26.11 6.21 9.28
CA GLU A 169 26.25 7.57 8.73
C GLU A 169 26.23 8.63 9.84
N ALA A 170 25.60 8.37 10.97
CA ALA A 170 25.58 9.24 12.15
C ALA A 170 25.64 8.43 13.45
N PHE A 171 26.10 9.03 14.54
CA PHE A 171 26.24 8.38 15.85
C PHE A 171 25.52 9.16 16.93
N ILE A 172 24.80 8.45 17.82
CA ILE A 172 24.02 9.05 18.90
C ILE A 172 24.60 8.57 20.24
N ILE A 173 24.88 9.51 21.14
CA ILE A 173 25.37 9.26 22.51
C ILE A 173 24.41 9.84 23.55
N GLU A 174 24.26 9.17 24.70
CA GLU A 174 23.34 9.58 25.77
C GLU A 174 24.06 9.99 27.07
N GLU A 175 25.33 9.65 27.23
CA GLU A 175 26.05 9.88 28.49
C GLU A 175 26.59 11.33 28.57
N PRO A 176 26.50 11.98 29.75
CA PRO A 176 27.05 13.32 29.92
C PRO A 176 28.58 13.27 29.92
N PHE A 177 29.17 13.71 28.81
CA PHE A 177 30.62 13.82 28.65
C PHE A 177 31.10 15.27 28.77
N SER A 178 32.32 15.48 29.24
CA SER A 178 32.96 16.80 29.21
C SER A 178 33.25 17.24 27.77
N GLU A 179 33.52 18.53 27.57
CA GLU A 179 33.88 19.07 26.24
C GLU A 179 35.09 18.37 25.63
N GLU A 180 36.14 18.10 26.44
CA GLU A 180 37.34 17.36 26.01
C GLU A 180 37.00 15.92 25.57
N GLN A 181 36.13 15.25 26.32
CA GLN A 181 35.69 13.90 25.99
C GLN A 181 34.89 13.91 24.68
N ARG A 182 33.94 14.84 24.51
CA ARG A 182 33.16 14.97 23.27
C ARG A 182 34.04 15.23 22.05
N GLN A 183 35.05 16.10 22.19
CA GLN A 183 36.02 16.34 21.13
C GLN A 183 36.74 15.04 20.72
N SER A 184 37.16 14.23 21.70
CA SER A 184 37.79 12.93 21.44
C SER A 184 36.84 11.90 20.81
N LEU A 185 35.54 11.94 21.14
CA LEU A 185 34.52 11.10 20.49
C LEU A 185 34.27 11.55 19.04
N LYS A 186 34.27 12.86 18.78
CA LYS A 186 34.14 13.43 17.43
C LYS A 186 35.30 13.00 16.54
N GLU A 187 36.52 13.01 17.07
CA GLU A 187 37.70 12.44 16.39
C GLU A 187 37.56 10.94 16.10
N ALA A 188 36.94 10.16 17.01
CA ALA A 188 36.73 8.72 16.83
C ALA A 188 35.72 8.39 15.71
N VAL A 189 34.71 9.23 15.49
CA VAL A 189 33.75 9.08 14.38
C VAL A 189 34.22 9.73 13.07
N GLY A 190 35.30 10.52 13.14
CA GLY A 190 35.92 11.17 11.98
C GLY A 190 35.05 12.29 11.40
N SER A 191 34.71 12.20 10.12
CA SER A 191 33.87 13.20 9.43
C SER A 191 32.37 12.96 9.61
N LYS A 192 31.96 11.98 10.44
CA LYS A 192 30.56 11.60 10.59
C LYS A 192 29.93 12.37 11.76
N PRO A 193 28.67 12.81 11.62
CA PRO A 193 27.99 13.58 12.65
C PRO A 193 27.87 12.81 13.97
N LEU A 194 28.21 13.48 15.06
CA LEU A 194 28.02 13.03 16.44
C LEU A 194 26.85 13.79 17.07
N LEU A 195 25.82 13.07 17.49
CA LEU A 195 24.58 13.61 18.03
C LEU A 195 24.48 13.30 19.53
N CYS A 196 23.96 14.25 20.30
CA CYS A 196 23.68 14.07 21.73
C CYS A 196 22.19 13.83 21.95
N ALA A 197 21.83 12.74 22.62
CA ALA A 197 20.47 12.43 23.00
C ALA A 197 20.18 12.88 24.45
N SER A 198 18.99 13.44 24.66
CA SER A 198 18.49 13.83 25.98
C SER A 198 16.99 13.59 26.06
N SER A 199 16.50 13.21 27.24
CA SER A 199 15.05 13.08 27.48
C SER A 199 14.38 14.46 27.47
N ALA A 200 13.10 14.52 27.09
CA ALA A 200 12.34 15.77 27.00
C ALA A 200 12.26 16.56 28.32
N ASP A 201 12.38 15.91 29.47
CA ASP A 201 12.41 16.53 30.80
C ASP A 201 13.81 16.94 31.27
N GLU A 202 14.86 16.52 30.56
CA GLU A 202 16.27 16.80 30.87
C GLU A 202 16.85 17.93 29.99
N ILE A 203 16.00 18.64 29.23
CA ILE A 203 16.42 19.77 28.40
C ILE A 203 16.61 21.01 29.29
N ASP A 204 17.81 21.12 29.86
CA ASP A 204 18.22 22.18 30.77
C ASP A 204 19.17 23.20 30.12
N SER A 205 19.70 24.13 30.92
CA SER A 205 20.66 25.13 30.45
C SER A 205 21.95 24.54 29.88
N ALA A 206 22.35 23.34 30.32
CA ALA A 206 23.56 22.68 29.82
C ALA A 206 23.32 22.11 28.41
N VAL A 207 22.16 21.50 28.17
CA VAL A 207 21.75 21.05 26.82
C VAL A 207 21.60 22.25 25.88
N MET A 208 21.02 23.36 26.33
CA MET A 208 20.91 24.59 25.54
C MET A 208 22.29 25.18 25.20
N GLY A 209 23.20 25.22 26.16
CA GLY A 209 24.58 25.67 25.94
C GLY A 209 25.34 24.78 24.95
N LEU A 210 25.13 23.46 25.03
CA LEU A 210 25.69 22.50 24.08
C LEU A 210 25.09 22.70 22.68
N ALA A 211 23.78 22.95 22.58
CA ALA A 211 23.11 23.23 21.31
C ALA A 211 23.65 24.49 20.64
N ALA A 212 23.95 25.53 21.41
CA ALA A 212 24.49 26.78 20.92
C ALA A 212 25.96 26.68 20.47
N ASN A 213 26.70 25.66 20.94
CA ASN A 213 28.10 25.44 20.62
C ASN A 213 28.29 24.19 19.74
N GLU A 214 28.10 24.36 18.43
CA GLU A 214 28.22 23.32 17.39
C GLU A 214 29.65 22.74 17.23
N THR A 215 30.61 23.17 18.04
CA THR A 215 31.99 22.65 18.01
C THR A 215 32.03 21.17 18.37
N TYR A 216 31.32 20.76 19.42
CA TYR A 216 31.47 19.45 20.06
C TYR A 216 30.45 18.40 19.62
N ILE A 217 29.33 18.83 19.04
CA ILE A 217 28.26 17.98 18.52
C ILE A 217 27.75 18.56 17.21
N ASP A 218 27.16 17.71 16.38
CA ASP A 218 26.62 18.10 15.07
C ASP A 218 25.08 18.10 15.06
N GLY A 219 24.43 17.65 16.14
CA GLY A 219 22.98 17.66 16.29
C GLY A 219 22.49 17.15 17.64
N ILE A 220 21.20 17.37 17.92
CA ILE A 220 20.53 16.96 19.16
C ILE A 220 19.41 15.99 18.85
N VAL A 221 19.27 14.96 19.68
CA VAL A 221 18.13 14.05 19.68
C VAL A 221 17.32 14.28 20.97
N ILE A 222 16.04 14.61 20.83
CA ILE A 222 15.11 14.76 21.95
C ILE A 222 14.28 13.47 22.01
N ASP A 223 14.50 12.65 23.04
CA ASP A 223 13.74 11.42 23.26
C ASP A 223 12.44 11.71 24.01
N GLU A 224 11.39 10.95 23.67
CA GLU A 224 10.11 10.93 24.39
C GLU A 224 10.30 10.64 25.89
N LEU A 225 9.51 11.33 26.71
CA LEU A 225 9.50 11.17 28.17
C LEU A 225 8.99 9.77 28.53
N GLY A 226 9.81 9.07 29.31
CA GLY A 226 9.45 7.83 29.98
C GLY A 226 9.07 8.08 31.43
N ILE A 227 7.92 7.58 31.86
CA ILE A 227 7.45 7.62 33.25
C ILE A 227 7.76 6.27 33.90
N ASP A 228 8.54 6.28 34.97
CA ASP A 228 8.80 5.08 35.77
C ASP A 228 7.53 4.70 36.56
N THR A 229 7.02 3.48 36.32
CA THR A 229 5.84 2.95 37.01
C THR A 229 6.18 2.04 38.19
N GLY A 230 7.47 1.80 38.45
CA GLY A 230 7.96 0.80 39.41
C GLY A 230 8.06 -0.63 38.85
N GLU A 231 7.42 -0.90 37.70
CA GLU A 231 7.52 -2.18 36.98
C GLU A 231 8.26 -2.04 35.64
N GLY A 232 8.42 -0.81 35.16
CA GLY A 232 9.06 -0.47 33.91
C GLY A 232 8.85 1.00 33.54
N ILE A 233 9.18 1.34 32.29
CA ILE A 233 9.04 2.69 31.75
C ILE A 233 7.82 2.75 30.83
N GLU A 234 6.85 3.58 31.18
CA GLU A 234 5.70 3.89 30.33
C GLU A 234 6.02 5.11 29.47
N TYR A 235 5.72 5.05 28.17
CA TYR A 235 5.76 6.21 27.29
C TYR A 235 4.32 6.68 27.01
N PRO A 236 3.88 7.82 27.59
CA PRO A 236 2.61 8.42 27.26
C PRO A 236 2.47 8.70 25.76
N ILE A 237 1.25 8.64 25.25
CA ILE A 237 0.99 8.85 23.83
C ILE A 237 0.94 10.34 23.49
N GLU A 238 0.33 11.12 24.38
CA GLU A 238 0.15 12.56 24.19
C GLU A 238 1.36 13.31 24.76
N GLN A 239 2.45 13.32 24.00
CA GLN A 239 3.70 14.03 24.34
C GLN A 239 4.11 15.09 23.33
N THR A 240 3.44 15.14 22.16
CA THR A 240 3.78 16.06 21.07
C THR A 240 3.90 17.51 21.54
N GLY A 241 3.03 17.97 22.45
CA GLY A 241 3.05 19.33 22.98
C GLY A 241 4.36 19.64 23.73
N LEU A 242 4.71 18.80 24.71
CA LEU A 242 5.96 18.92 25.46
C LEU A 242 7.18 18.88 24.53
N LEU A 243 7.21 17.91 23.61
CA LEU A 243 8.31 17.78 22.65
C LEU A 243 8.43 19.02 21.74
N ALA A 244 7.32 19.55 21.24
CA ALA A 244 7.29 20.77 20.44
C ALA A 244 7.77 22.00 21.21
N GLU A 245 7.46 22.10 22.50
CA GLU A 245 7.96 23.17 23.37
C GLU A 245 9.49 23.08 23.51
N GLN A 246 10.05 21.89 23.75
CA GLN A 246 11.51 21.69 23.85
C GLN A 246 12.23 21.98 22.53
N VAL A 247 11.67 21.53 21.40
CA VAL A 247 12.20 21.85 20.06
C VAL A 247 12.23 23.36 19.86
N SER A 248 11.12 24.05 20.16
CA SER A 248 11.01 25.49 20.01
C SER A 248 12.02 26.23 20.90
N ALA A 249 12.22 25.76 22.12
CA ALA A 249 13.17 26.35 23.06
C ALA A 249 14.62 26.25 22.57
N ILE A 250 15.04 25.10 22.04
CA ILE A 250 16.38 24.95 21.43
C ILE A 250 16.48 25.81 20.16
N ARG A 251 15.45 25.79 19.32
CA ARG A 251 15.46 26.50 18.02
C ARG A 251 15.52 28.02 18.17
N GLN A 252 15.09 28.58 19.29
CA GLN A 252 15.25 30.01 19.60
C GLN A 252 16.72 30.42 19.78
N HIS A 253 17.61 29.48 20.12
CA HIS A 253 19.01 29.76 20.46
C HIS A 253 20.02 29.05 19.55
N SER A 254 19.60 28.10 18.72
CA SER A 254 20.50 27.31 17.88
C SER A 254 19.89 26.90 16.52
N THR A 255 20.75 26.87 15.51
CA THR A 255 20.46 26.32 14.16
C THR A 255 20.86 24.86 14.01
N ILE A 256 21.43 24.26 15.06
CA ILE A 256 21.90 22.87 15.02
C ILE A 256 20.74 21.93 14.62
N PRO A 257 20.99 20.89 13.81
CA PRO A 257 19.94 19.95 13.46
C PRO A 257 19.31 19.25 14.68
N ILE A 258 17.97 19.19 14.72
CA ILE A 258 17.20 18.59 15.81
C ILE A 258 16.42 17.37 15.29
N ILE A 259 16.57 16.25 15.99
CA ILE A 259 15.80 15.03 15.77
C ILE A 259 14.88 14.79 16.96
N VAL A 260 13.59 14.60 16.74
CA VAL A 260 12.66 14.19 17.80
C VAL A 260 12.36 12.70 17.70
N SER A 261 12.54 11.97 18.79
CA SER A 261 12.43 10.50 18.85
C SER A 261 11.28 10.09 19.75
N GLY A 262 10.15 9.72 19.16
CA GLY A 262 8.94 9.32 19.88
C GLY A 262 7.88 10.42 20.02
N GLY A 263 6.81 10.12 20.77
CA GLY A 263 5.66 11.02 20.92
C GLY A 263 4.81 11.24 19.65
N ILE A 264 4.92 10.37 18.65
CA ILE A 264 4.21 10.48 17.35
C ILE A 264 3.30 9.27 17.17
N ALA A 265 1.98 9.48 17.23
CA ALA A 265 0.97 8.45 17.00
C ALA A 265 0.12 8.73 15.75
N GLU A 266 0.16 9.94 15.21
CA GLU A 266 -0.59 10.29 14.01
C GLU A 266 0.13 11.37 13.19
N PRO A 267 -0.23 11.55 11.91
CA PRO A 267 0.42 12.55 11.06
C PRO A 267 0.43 13.95 11.66
N LYS A 268 -0.64 14.38 12.37
CA LYS A 268 -0.67 15.69 13.03
C LYS A 268 0.49 15.90 14.00
N ASP A 269 0.97 14.84 14.66
CA ASP A 269 1.98 14.95 15.71
C ASP A 269 3.33 15.29 15.08
N ALA A 270 3.71 14.52 14.05
CA ALA A 270 4.92 14.78 13.29
C ALA A 270 4.89 16.19 12.66
N LEU A 271 3.76 16.59 12.06
CA LEU A 271 3.61 17.92 11.47
C LEU A 271 3.73 19.05 12.50
N ALA A 272 3.26 18.85 13.73
CA ALA A 272 3.45 19.82 14.81
C ALA A 272 4.92 19.95 15.22
N LEU A 273 5.66 18.82 15.30
CA LEU A 273 7.09 18.83 15.60
C LEU A 273 7.92 19.51 14.51
N TYR A 274 7.61 19.25 13.23
CA TYR A 274 8.22 19.99 12.12
C TYR A 274 7.88 21.48 12.19
N GLY A 275 6.63 21.82 12.52
CA GLY A 275 6.20 23.22 12.72
C GLY A 275 6.91 23.92 13.88
N ALA A 276 7.32 23.18 14.92
CA ALA A 276 8.13 23.68 16.03
C ALA A 276 9.61 23.88 15.68
N GLY A 277 10.07 23.31 14.56
CA GLY A 277 11.44 23.46 14.05
C GLY A 277 12.32 22.21 14.13
N ALA A 278 11.74 21.02 14.31
CA ALA A 278 12.48 19.76 14.17
C ALA A 278 12.86 19.53 12.69
N ASP A 279 14.07 19.04 12.43
CA ASP A 279 14.53 18.74 11.07
C ASP A 279 14.18 17.31 10.67
N LEU A 280 14.24 16.40 11.63
CA LEU A 280 13.94 14.97 11.48
C LEU A 280 13.06 14.49 12.64
N VAL A 281 12.29 13.44 12.40
CA VAL A 281 11.59 12.71 13.47
C VAL A 281 11.87 11.22 13.38
N MET A 282 11.91 10.52 14.51
CA MET A 282 12.04 9.07 14.59
C MET A 282 10.82 8.48 15.27
N LEU A 283 10.20 7.49 14.62
CA LEU A 283 9.02 6.83 15.16
C LEU A 283 9.43 5.76 16.19
N SER A 284 8.80 5.81 17.36
CA SER A 284 9.05 4.94 18.53
C SER A 284 7.72 4.37 19.06
N SER A 285 7.36 4.57 20.33
CA SER A 285 6.21 3.95 21.01
C SER A 285 4.89 4.07 20.22
N GLY A 286 4.59 5.27 19.70
CA GLY A 286 3.39 5.54 18.91
C GLY A 286 3.30 4.77 17.57
N TYR A 287 4.44 4.35 17.01
CA TYR A 287 4.48 3.48 15.82
C TYR A 287 3.93 2.09 16.08
N VAL A 288 4.20 1.52 17.27
CA VAL A 288 3.72 0.17 17.62
C VAL A 288 2.20 0.15 17.65
N ARG A 289 1.59 1.20 18.20
CA ARG A 289 0.12 1.35 18.29
C ARG A 289 -0.52 1.64 16.93
N THR A 290 0.11 2.53 16.16
CA THR A 290 -0.48 3.03 14.92
C THR A 290 -0.22 2.10 13.74
N GLY A 291 0.91 1.42 13.76
CA GLY A 291 1.27 0.44 12.76
C GLY A 291 2.09 0.99 11.57
N PRO A 292 2.40 0.09 10.62
CA PRO A 292 3.42 0.31 9.60
C PRO A 292 3.06 1.30 8.49
N GLY A 293 1.83 1.80 8.39
CA GLY A 293 1.46 2.84 7.44
C GLY A 293 1.75 4.27 7.92
N LEU A 294 2.13 4.47 9.18
CA LEU A 294 2.38 5.80 9.76
C LEU A 294 3.45 6.62 9.00
N PRO A 295 4.65 6.08 8.62
CA PRO A 295 5.64 6.86 7.88
C PRO A 295 5.09 7.39 6.56
N LYS A 296 4.36 6.55 5.82
CA LYS A 296 3.70 6.94 4.57
C LYS A 296 2.71 8.08 4.80
N ARG A 297 1.84 7.96 5.80
CA ARG A 297 0.83 9.00 6.10
C ARG A 297 1.45 10.32 6.55
N ILE A 298 2.58 10.28 7.27
CA ILE A 298 3.35 11.50 7.62
C ILE A 298 3.91 12.14 6.34
N ASN A 299 4.53 11.36 5.46
CA ASN A 299 5.06 11.85 4.19
C ASN A 299 3.96 12.46 3.30
N GLU A 300 2.80 11.81 3.21
CA GLU A 300 1.63 12.34 2.48
C GLU A 300 1.12 13.66 3.08
N GLY A 301 1.14 13.79 4.42
CA GLY A 301 0.76 15.02 5.11
C GLY A 301 1.77 16.15 4.94
N LEU A 302 3.07 15.84 4.95
CA LEU A 302 4.14 16.80 4.65
C LEU A 302 4.04 17.32 3.21
N LEU A 303 3.75 16.42 2.26
CA LEU A 303 3.62 16.80 0.86
C LEU A 303 2.39 17.70 0.63
N ASP A 304 1.28 17.44 1.31
CA ASP A 304 0.07 18.28 1.26
C ASP A 304 0.36 19.73 1.70
N GLN A 305 1.23 19.93 2.71
CA GLN A 305 1.64 21.28 3.14
C GLN A 305 2.58 21.97 2.15
N ARG A 306 3.34 21.21 1.34
CA ARG A 306 4.30 21.75 0.36
C ARG A 306 3.69 22.03 -1.01
N ILE A 307 2.61 21.36 -1.39
CA ILE A 307 1.95 21.52 -2.70
C ILE A 307 0.80 22.52 -2.60
N THR A 308 0.91 23.65 -3.29
CA THR A 308 -0.15 24.67 -3.35
C THR A 308 -1.26 24.34 -4.35
N ALA A 309 -0.95 23.70 -5.48
CA ALA A 309 -1.93 23.18 -6.43
C ALA A 309 -1.35 21.99 -7.22
N PRO A 310 -2.10 20.89 -7.43
CA PRO A 310 -1.64 19.78 -8.23
C PRO A 310 -1.53 20.20 -9.71
N PRO A 311 -0.42 19.87 -10.40
CA PRO A 311 -0.27 20.17 -11.82
C PRO A 311 -1.32 19.43 -12.65
N VAL A 312 -1.83 20.11 -13.68
CA VAL A 312 -2.73 19.51 -14.67
C VAL A 312 -1.91 19.07 -15.88
N TYR A 313 -2.03 17.79 -16.24
CA TYR A 313 -1.37 17.22 -17.41
C TYR A 313 -2.37 17.08 -18.55
N ASP A 314 -1.97 17.29 -19.80
CA ASP A 314 -2.88 17.27 -20.96
C ASP A 314 -3.14 15.86 -21.52
N GLY A 315 -2.22 14.91 -21.32
CA GLY A 315 -2.28 13.56 -21.90
C GLY A 315 -3.42 12.66 -21.40
N TRP A 316 -4.06 13.03 -20.28
CA TRP A 316 -5.12 12.24 -19.64
C TRP A 316 -6.35 11.99 -20.52
N ILE A 317 -6.63 12.89 -21.48
CA ILE A 317 -7.82 12.79 -22.33
C ILE A 317 -7.79 11.52 -23.19
N TRP A 318 -6.61 11.03 -23.57
CA TRP A 318 -6.48 9.80 -24.35
C TRP A 318 -6.91 8.56 -23.55
N HIS A 319 -6.58 8.51 -22.25
CA HIS A 319 -7.09 7.47 -21.36
C HIS A 319 -8.59 7.60 -21.12
N TRP A 320 -9.10 8.82 -21.04
CA TRP A 320 -10.52 9.06 -20.89
C TRP A 320 -11.30 8.61 -22.14
N LEU A 321 -10.81 8.92 -23.34
CA LEU A 321 -11.39 8.45 -24.60
C LEU A 321 -11.35 6.94 -24.73
N PHE A 322 -10.25 6.29 -24.33
CA PHE A 322 -10.18 4.84 -24.24
C PHE A 322 -11.31 4.27 -23.34
N GLY A 323 -11.51 4.85 -22.16
CA GLY A 323 -12.63 4.47 -21.28
C GLY A 323 -14.00 4.74 -21.88
N LEU A 324 -14.18 5.86 -22.58
CA LEU A 324 -15.43 6.21 -23.27
C LEU A 324 -15.79 5.19 -24.35
N PHE A 325 -14.84 4.85 -25.23
CA PHE A 325 -15.10 3.88 -26.30
C PHE A 325 -15.34 2.48 -25.75
N MET A 326 -14.69 2.10 -24.65
CA MET A 326 -14.99 0.85 -23.95
C MET A 326 -16.41 0.85 -23.36
N PHE A 327 -16.82 1.97 -22.74
CA PHE A 327 -18.18 2.14 -22.23
C PHE A 327 -19.22 2.04 -23.35
N LEU A 328 -19.01 2.74 -24.47
CA LEU A 328 -19.92 2.72 -25.62
C LEU A 328 -19.98 1.32 -26.25
N GLY A 329 -18.84 0.65 -26.43
CA GLY A 329 -18.78 -0.72 -26.91
C GLY A 329 -19.54 -1.69 -26.00
N GLY A 330 -19.36 -1.58 -24.68
CA GLY A 330 -20.09 -2.36 -23.69
C GLY A 330 -21.59 -2.07 -23.71
N ALA A 331 -22.00 -0.81 -23.83
CA ALA A 331 -23.41 -0.42 -23.88
C ALA A 331 -24.11 -0.96 -25.14
N VAL A 332 -23.44 -0.88 -26.30
CA VAL A 332 -23.93 -1.49 -27.55
C VAL A 332 -24.01 -3.01 -27.41
N ALA A 333 -22.98 -3.66 -26.89
CA ALA A 333 -22.98 -5.10 -26.64
C ALA A 333 -24.11 -5.51 -25.68
N MET A 334 -24.41 -4.69 -24.67
CA MET A 334 -25.49 -4.95 -23.72
C MET A 334 -26.87 -4.86 -24.39
N LEU A 335 -27.10 -3.81 -25.20
CA LEU A 335 -28.34 -3.66 -25.98
C LEU A 335 -28.56 -4.80 -26.98
N VAL A 336 -27.48 -5.20 -27.66
CA VAL A 336 -27.49 -6.34 -28.59
C VAL A 336 -27.81 -7.62 -27.81
N SER A 337 -27.12 -7.91 -26.71
CA SER A 337 -27.32 -9.15 -25.93
C SER A 337 -28.71 -9.25 -25.29
N MET A 338 -29.39 -8.12 -25.05
CA MET A 338 -30.78 -8.08 -24.58
C MET A 338 -31.80 -8.42 -25.69
N THR A 339 -31.41 -8.30 -26.97
CA THR A 339 -32.33 -8.43 -28.11
C THR A 339 -31.98 -9.61 -29.01
N ILE A 340 -30.72 -9.70 -29.43
CA ILE A 340 -30.17 -10.65 -30.38
C ILE A 340 -28.95 -11.31 -29.73
N VAL A 341 -29.11 -12.56 -29.27
CA VAL A 341 -28.02 -13.30 -28.61
C VAL A 341 -27.10 -13.95 -29.64
N LEU A 342 -27.63 -14.54 -30.71
CA LEU A 342 -26.82 -15.02 -31.85
C LEU A 342 -26.79 -13.96 -32.94
N MET A 343 -25.59 -13.51 -33.29
CA MET A 343 -25.39 -12.56 -34.39
C MET A 343 -25.45 -13.28 -35.74
N PRO A 344 -25.74 -12.58 -36.85
CA PRO A 344 -25.81 -13.21 -38.18
C PRO A 344 -24.53 -13.95 -38.59
N TYR A 345 -23.36 -13.48 -38.15
CA TYR A 345 -22.09 -14.18 -38.39
C TYR A 345 -21.89 -15.40 -37.47
N ASP A 346 -22.53 -15.43 -36.31
CA ASP A 346 -22.57 -16.62 -35.45
C ASP A 346 -23.40 -17.71 -36.12
N GLU A 347 -24.58 -17.35 -36.63
CA GLU A 347 -25.45 -18.28 -37.39
C GLU A 347 -24.73 -18.81 -38.63
N ALA A 348 -24.02 -17.95 -39.36
CA ALA A 348 -23.22 -18.35 -40.52
C ALA A 348 -22.06 -19.29 -40.14
N PHE A 349 -21.40 -19.05 -39.00
CA PHE A 349 -20.33 -19.93 -38.51
C PHE A 349 -20.88 -21.28 -38.06
N LEU A 350 -21.98 -21.28 -37.31
CA LEU A 350 -22.64 -22.48 -36.81
C LEU A 350 -23.37 -23.24 -37.92
N ASN A 351 -23.74 -22.58 -39.02
CA ASN A 351 -24.67 -23.11 -40.01
C ASN A 351 -25.99 -23.60 -39.35
N LEU A 352 -26.46 -22.82 -38.38
CA LEU A 352 -27.63 -23.08 -37.55
C LEU A 352 -28.29 -21.75 -37.21
N SER A 353 -29.58 -21.60 -37.49
CA SER A 353 -30.34 -20.40 -37.14
C SER A 353 -30.65 -20.33 -35.65
N ARG A 354 -30.95 -19.13 -35.16
CA ARG A 354 -31.45 -18.92 -33.81
C ARG A 354 -32.71 -19.74 -33.51
N GLU A 355 -33.69 -19.77 -34.40
CA GLU A 355 -34.93 -20.52 -34.15
C GLU A 355 -34.66 -22.02 -34.00
N GLU A 356 -33.76 -22.57 -34.82
CA GLU A 356 -33.36 -23.97 -34.74
C GLU A 356 -32.62 -24.28 -33.43
N LEU A 357 -31.69 -23.41 -33.00
CA LEU A 357 -30.98 -23.59 -31.73
C LEU A 357 -31.95 -23.58 -30.53
N ILE A 358 -32.92 -22.65 -30.53
CA ILE A 358 -33.94 -22.58 -29.48
C ILE A 358 -34.84 -23.81 -29.50
N ALA A 359 -35.19 -24.32 -30.69
CA ALA A 359 -35.99 -25.53 -30.85
C ALA A 359 -35.24 -26.79 -30.36
N ILE A 360 -33.91 -26.84 -30.53
CA ILE A 360 -33.07 -27.92 -30.00
C ILE A 360 -33.01 -27.85 -28.47
N ASN A 361 -32.61 -26.70 -27.94
CA ASN A 361 -32.54 -26.50 -26.49
C ASN A 361 -32.51 -24.99 -26.13
N PRO A 362 -33.58 -24.45 -25.54
CA PRO A 362 -33.63 -23.03 -25.17
C PRO A 362 -32.61 -22.66 -24.09
N ASN A 363 -32.15 -23.61 -23.27
CA ASN A 363 -31.20 -23.32 -22.19
C ASN A 363 -29.80 -23.00 -22.72
N ILE A 364 -29.41 -23.51 -23.90
CA ILE A 364 -28.14 -23.13 -24.55
C ILE A 364 -28.18 -21.64 -24.92
N TYR A 365 -29.29 -21.20 -25.51
CA TYR A 365 -29.48 -19.80 -25.89
C TYR A 365 -29.42 -18.87 -24.68
N HIS A 366 -30.13 -19.21 -23.59
CA HIS A 366 -30.11 -18.42 -22.35
C HIS A 366 -28.74 -18.44 -21.64
N PHE A 367 -28.00 -19.54 -21.73
CA PHE A 367 -26.65 -19.64 -21.21
C PHE A 367 -25.69 -18.71 -21.96
N MET A 368 -25.74 -18.69 -23.30
CA MET A 368 -24.95 -17.74 -24.12
C MET A 368 -25.36 -16.29 -23.83
N GLN A 369 -26.66 -16.04 -23.65
CA GLN A 369 -27.17 -14.72 -23.27
C GLN A 369 -26.57 -14.23 -21.95
N HIS A 370 -26.52 -15.12 -20.95
CA HIS A 370 -25.92 -14.83 -19.64
C HIS A 370 -24.47 -14.37 -19.77
N ASP A 371 -23.64 -15.13 -20.48
CA ASP A 371 -22.21 -14.82 -20.60
C ASP A 371 -21.99 -13.50 -21.34
N ARG A 372 -22.68 -13.29 -22.48
CA ARG A 372 -22.57 -12.05 -23.28
C ARG A 372 -23.05 -10.81 -22.52
N MET A 373 -24.17 -10.89 -21.80
CA MET A 373 -24.66 -9.78 -20.98
C MET A 373 -23.70 -9.47 -19.83
N THR A 374 -23.12 -10.48 -19.19
CA THR A 374 -22.17 -10.28 -18.08
C THR A 374 -20.87 -9.65 -18.56
N VAL A 375 -20.37 -10.05 -19.75
CA VAL A 375 -19.25 -9.39 -20.44
C VAL A 375 -19.57 -7.93 -20.68
N ALA A 376 -20.73 -7.64 -21.28
CA ALA A 376 -21.14 -6.29 -21.61
C ALA A 376 -21.25 -5.39 -20.36
N GLY A 377 -21.88 -5.89 -19.29
CA GLY A 377 -21.96 -5.19 -18.00
C GLY A 377 -20.57 -4.90 -17.43
N THR A 378 -19.65 -5.87 -17.51
CA THR A 378 -18.26 -5.71 -17.07
C THR A 378 -17.52 -4.66 -17.91
N MET A 379 -17.74 -4.60 -19.23
CA MET A 379 -17.14 -3.58 -20.11
C MET A 379 -17.66 -2.17 -19.79
N VAL A 380 -18.98 -2.03 -19.57
CA VAL A 380 -19.58 -0.74 -19.15
C VAL A 380 -18.97 -0.27 -17.83
N SER A 381 -18.88 -1.17 -16.85
CA SER A 381 -18.21 -0.94 -15.57
C SER A 381 -16.74 -0.52 -15.74
N GLY A 382 -15.97 -1.25 -16.55
CA GLY A 382 -14.58 -0.94 -16.85
C GLY A 382 -14.42 0.43 -17.49
N GLY A 383 -15.26 0.78 -18.46
CA GLY A 383 -15.27 2.09 -19.11
C GLY A 383 -15.47 3.24 -18.13
N ILE A 384 -16.40 3.10 -17.17
CA ILE A 384 -16.61 4.08 -16.08
C ILE A 384 -15.34 4.22 -15.23
N LEU A 385 -14.75 3.10 -14.80
CA LEU A 385 -13.52 3.11 -14.00
C LEU A 385 -12.36 3.80 -14.74
N TYR A 386 -12.13 3.46 -16.02
CA TYR A 386 -11.10 4.09 -16.85
C TYR A 386 -11.31 5.60 -16.98
N MET A 387 -12.54 6.05 -17.27
CA MET A 387 -12.87 7.47 -17.38
C MET A 387 -12.62 8.22 -16.07
N GLN A 388 -13.02 7.64 -14.94
CA GLN A 388 -12.84 8.27 -13.63
C GLN A 388 -11.36 8.37 -13.22
N LEU A 389 -10.61 7.28 -13.40
CA LEU A 389 -9.16 7.26 -13.16
C LEU A 389 -8.42 8.25 -14.06
N ALA A 390 -8.82 8.39 -15.32
CA ALA A 390 -8.24 9.36 -16.23
C ALA A 390 -8.53 10.81 -15.78
N ARG A 391 -9.81 11.12 -15.50
CA ARG A 391 -10.27 12.47 -15.16
C ARG A 391 -9.75 12.98 -13.82
N HIS A 392 -9.73 12.12 -12.80
CA HIS A 392 -9.39 12.50 -11.42
C HIS A 392 -8.02 12.04 -10.96
N GLY A 393 -7.42 11.06 -11.64
CA GLY A 393 -6.09 10.56 -11.32
C GLY A 393 -5.04 11.06 -12.30
N VAL A 394 -5.05 10.54 -13.54
CA VAL A 394 -4.01 10.83 -14.54
C VAL A 394 -3.91 12.33 -14.82
N ARG A 395 -5.05 13.04 -14.89
CA ARG A 395 -5.10 14.49 -15.07
C ARG A 395 -4.28 15.27 -14.05
N TYR A 396 -4.22 14.78 -12.81
CA TYR A 396 -3.54 15.44 -11.68
C TYR A 396 -2.21 14.76 -11.30
N GLY A 397 -1.66 13.92 -12.17
CA GLY A 397 -0.36 13.29 -11.97
C GLY A 397 -0.34 12.13 -10.98
N LEU A 398 -1.49 11.54 -10.64
CA LEU A 398 -1.52 10.36 -9.79
C LEU A 398 -0.95 9.15 -10.56
N GLU A 399 0.31 8.82 -10.30
CA GLU A 399 1.01 7.76 -11.02
C GLU A 399 0.37 6.39 -10.79
N TRP A 400 -0.14 6.09 -9.60
CA TRP A 400 -0.88 4.86 -9.35
C TRP A 400 -2.12 4.71 -10.25
N ALA A 401 -2.83 5.80 -10.56
CA ALA A 401 -4.01 5.75 -11.41
C ALA A 401 -3.62 5.43 -12.86
N LYS A 402 -2.53 6.02 -13.34
CA LYS A 402 -1.91 5.69 -14.63
C LYS A 402 -1.52 4.22 -14.68
N ARG A 403 -0.79 3.73 -13.67
CA ARG A 403 -0.36 2.33 -13.57
C ARG A 403 -1.57 1.38 -13.57
N ALA A 404 -2.63 1.73 -12.85
CA ALA A 404 -3.85 0.95 -12.81
C ALA A 404 -4.48 0.80 -14.21
N ILE A 405 -4.61 1.91 -14.94
CA ILE A 405 -5.11 1.89 -16.32
C ILE A 405 -4.22 1.04 -17.23
N HIS A 406 -2.90 1.20 -17.14
CA HIS A 406 -1.96 0.49 -18.02
C HIS A 406 -1.95 -1.01 -17.76
N ILE A 407 -1.91 -1.44 -16.51
CA ILE A 407 -1.87 -2.87 -16.14
C ILE A 407 -3.18 -3.55 -16.56
N ALA A 408 -4.32 -2.97 -16.20
CA ALA A 408 -5.61 -3.52 -16.55
C ALA A 408 -5.85 -3.50 -18.07
N GLY A 409 -5.42 -2.44 -18.75
CA GLY A 409 -5.55 -2.30 -20.20
C GLY A 409 -4.70 -3.30 -20.97
N VAL A 410 -3.42 -3.46 -20.61
CA VAL A 410 -2.53 -4.46 -21.24
C VAL A 410 -3.10 -5.87 -21.08
N LEU A 411 -3.54 -6.23 -19.88
CA LEU A 411 -4.14 -7.55 -19.64
C LEU A 411 -5.46 -7.73 -20.41
N GLY A 412 -6.28 -6.68 -20.53
CA GLY A 412 -7.47 -6.69 -21.37
C GLY A 412 -7.14 -6.93 -22.85
N PHE A 413 -6.13 -6.26 -23.40
CA PHE A 413 -5.68 -6.47 -24.78
C PHE A 413 -5.10 -7.86 -25.00
N LEU A 414 -4.40 -8.43 -24.02
CA LEU A 414 -3.88 -9.80 -24.08
C LEU A 414 -4.99 -10.85 -24.04
N GLY A 415 -6.19 -10.49 -23.57
CA GLY A 415 -7.36 -11.37 -23.60
C GLY A 415 -7.66 -11.94 -24.98
N ILE A 416 -7.38 -11.18 -26.05
CA ILE A 416 -7.59 -11.65 -27.44
C ILE A 416 -6.81 -12.93 -27.78
N LEU A 417 -5.66 -13.15 -27.11
CA LEU A 417 -4.82 -14.33 -27.33
C LEU A 417 -5.46 -15.61 -26.80
N LEU A 418 -6.41 -15.51 -25.86
CA LEU A 418 -7.13 -16.67 -25.33
C LEU A 418 -8.03 -17.31 -26.39
N PHE A 419 -8.40 -16.59 -27.45
CA PHE A 419 -9.32 -17.07 -28.48
C PHE A 419 -8.65 -17.71 -29.69
N ILE A 420 -7.37 -17.40 -29.94
CA ILE A 420 -6.65 -17.80 -31.17
C ILE A 420 -6.56 -19.34 -31.32
N GLY A 421 -6.76 -20.10 -30.24
CA GLY A 421 -6.76 -21.56 -30.24
C GLY A 421 -8.11 -22.26 -30.53
N PHE A 422 -9.25 -21.56 -30.54
CA PHE A 422 -10.58 -22.20 -30.57
C PHE A 422 -11.24 -22.26 -31.95
N GLY A 423 -10.61 -21.69 -32.99
CA GLY A 423 -11.14 -21.75 -34.35
C GLY A 423 -12.37 -20.86 -34.62
N TYR A 424 -12.77 -20.04 -33.64
CA TYR A 424 -13.81 -19.01 -33.78
C TYR A 424 -13.21 -17.64 -33.42
N PHE A 425 -13.44 -16.65 -34.29
CA PHE A 425 -12.96 -15.28 -34.11
C PHE A 425 -14.12 -14.30 -34.22
N ASP A 426 -14.41 -13.59 -33.13
CA ASP A 426 -15.40 -12.52 -33.13
C ASP A 426 -14.81 -11.24 -33.76
N TRP A 427 -15.25 -10.94 -34.98
CA TRP A 427 -14.83 -9.75 -35.71
C TRP A 427 -15.23 -8.45 -35.04
N LEU A 428 -16.36 -8.41 -34.32
CA LEU A 428 -16.80 -7.21 -33.61
C LEU A 428 -15.83 -6.89 -32.46
N HIS A 429 -15.38 -7.94 -31.74
CA HIS A 429 -14.34 -7.83 -30.74
C HIS A 429 -13.01 -7.35 -31.34
N GLY A 430 -12.60 -7.91 -32.48
CA GLY A 430 -11.40 -7.48 -33.22
C GLY A 430 -11.45 -6.00 -33.65
N ILE A 431 -12.60 -5.53 -34.12
CA ILE A 431 -12.80 -4.11 -34.47
C ILE A 431 -12.69 -3.23 -33.23
N LEU A 432 -13.34 -3.61 -32.13
CA LEU A 432 -13.25 -2.86 -30.87
C LEU A 432 -11.80 -2.74 -30.40
N TRP A 433 -11.03 -3.84 -30.48
CA TRP A 433 -9.60 -3.86 -30.17
C TRP A 433 -8.81 -2.86 -31.03
N LEU A 434 -9.03 -2.86 -32.35
CA LEU A 434 -8.37 -1.93 -33.28
C LEU A 434 -8.74 -0.47 -33.03
N VAL A 435 -9.98 -0.20 -32.65
CA VAL A 435 -10.45 1.15 -32.30
C VAL A 435 -9.83 1.64 -30.99
N LEU A 436 -9.71 0.77 -29.98
CA LEU A 436 -9.21 1.14 -28.65
C LEU A 436 -7.69 1.33 -28.61
N LEU A 437 -6.93 0.53 -29.36
CA LEU A 437 -5.47 0.50 -29.28
C LEU A 437 -4.79 1.88 -29.51
N PRO A 438 -5.16 2.69 -30.52
CA PRO A 438 -4.56 4.00 -30.73
C PRO A 438 -4.73 4.95 -29.54
N PHE A 439 -5.90 4.95 -28.88
CA PHE A 439 -6.16 5.80 -27.71
C PHE A 439 -5.34 5.34 -26.51
N PHE A 440 -5.27 4.03 -26.26
CA PHE A 440 -4.44 3.48 -25.20
C PHE A 440 -2.96 3.80 -25.41
N TRP A 441 -2.46 3.60 -26.63
CA TRP A 441 -1.05 3.86 -26.97
C TRP A 441 -0.69 5.34 -26.87
N LYS A 442 -1.52 6.25 -27.39
CA LYS A 442 -1.33 7.70 -27.24
C LYS A 442 -1.34 8.11 -25.77
N GLY A 443 -2.27 7.58 -24.97
CA GLY A 443 -2.30 7.82 -23.53
C GLY A 443 -1.04 7.34 -22.84
N TYR A 444 -0.57 6.13 -23.18
CA TYR A 444 0.69 5.59 -22.65
C TYR A 444 1.88 6.51 -22.93
N GLN A 445 2.04 6.97 -24.18
CA GLN A 445 3.10 7.89 -24.57
C GLN A 445 3.00 9.26 -23.87
N ALA A 446 1.79 9.84 -23.84
CA ALA A 446 1.56 11.17 -23.28
C ALA A 446 1.75 11.23 -21.75
N SER A 447 1.81 10.09 -21.07
CA SER A 447 1.91 10.00 -19.60
C SER A 447 3.24 9.44 -19.08
N LYS A 448 4.25 9.32 -19.96
CA LYS A 448 5.54 8.68 -19.65
C LYS A 448 6.36 9.41 -18.58
N ASN A 449 6.27 10.74 -18.50
CA ASN A 449 7.17 11.58 -17.69
C ASN A 449 6.51 12.26 -16.48
N HIS A 450 5.35 11.79 -16.01
CA HIS A 450 4.70 12.39 -14.83
C HIS A 450 5.42 11.99 -13.54
N SER A 451 5.65 12.97 -12.65
CA SER A 451 6.11 12.73 -11.27
C SER A 451 4.96 12.40 -10.35
N GLU A 452 5.17 11.43 -9.46
CA GLU A 452 4.18 10.99 -8.47
C GLU A 452 4.03 12.00 -7.33
N HIS A 453 2.78 12.39 -7.07
CA HIS A 453 2.40 13.17 -5.89
C HIS A 453 1.24 12.47 -5.20
N SER A 454 1.54 11.67 -4.18
CA SER A 454 0.53 11.17 -3.26
C SER A 454 0.58 12.05 -2.02
N PHE A 455 -0.41 12.93 -1.89
CA PHE A 455 -0.64 13.72 -0.69
C PHE A 455 -1.98 13.31 -0.08
N SER A 456 -2.15 13.56 1.21
CA SER A 456 -3.36 13.20 1.94
C SER A 456 -3.70 14.30 2.91
N ARG A 457 -4.99 14.58 3.09
CA ARG A 457 -5.50 15.51 4.11
C ARG A 457 -5.75 14.85 5.45
N ASN A 458 -5.69 13.51 5.52
CA ASN A 458 -5.85 12.80 6.77
C ASN A 458 -4.73 13.18 7.75
N ARG A 459 -5.08 13.84 8.85
CA ARG A 459 -4.13 14.21 9.91
C ARG A 459 -4.24 13.30 11.13
N THR A 460 -5.38 12.62 11.28
CA THR A 460 -5.72 11.93 12.53
C THR A 460 -6.29 10.54 12.33
N ASN A 461 -6.14 9.71 13.36
CA ASN A 461 -6.70 8.35 13.48
C ASN A 461 -8.18 8.35 13.92
N HIS A 462 -8.97 9.29 13.41
CA HIS A 462 -10.38 9.47 13.79
C HIS A 462 -11.24 8.26 13.40
N GLN A 463 -12.45 8.18 13.98
CA GLN A 463 -13.30 6.98 13.87
C GLN A 463 -13.75 6.67 12.44
N ALA A 464 -13.88 7.67 11.57
CA ALA A 464 -14.23 7.44 10.17
C ALA A 464 -13.07 6.75 9.42
N TRP A 465 -11.82 7.17 9.63
CA TRP A 465 -10.63 6.47 9.13
C TRP A 465 -10.60 5.00 9.59
N LYS A 466 -10.71 4.72 10.90
CA LYS A 466 -10.68 3.35 11.43
C LYS A 466 -11.75 2.45 10.82
N ARG A 467 -12.99 2.95 10.68
CA ARG A 467 -14.08 2.21 10.03
C ARG A 467 -13.84 1.98 8.55
N SER A 468 -13.27 2.97 7.87
CA SER A 468 -12.99 2.87 6.45
C SER A 468 -11.92 1.82 6.12
N LEU A 469 -11.01 1.47 7.03
CA LEU A 469 -10.05 0.36 6.83
C LEU A 469 -10.75 -0.99 6.61
N TRP A 470 -11.88 -1.24 7.28
CA TRP A 470 -12.71 -2.44 7.04
C TRP A 470 -13.41 -2.39 5.68
N GLY A 471 -13.85 -1.21 5.26
CA GLY A 471 -14.33 -1.01 3.89
C GLY A 471 -13.23 -1.27 2.85
N GLN A 472 -11.97 -0.96 3.21
CA GLN A 472 -10.82 -1.15 2.33
C GLN A 472 -10.48 -2.61 2.18
N LEU A 473 -10.50 -3.36 3.28
CA LEU A 473 -10.43 -4.81 3.22
C LEU A 473 -11.53 -5.38 2.32
N ALA A 474 -12.78 -4.93 2.44
CA ALA A 474 -13.89 -5.44 1.63
C ALA A 474 -13.68 -5.21 0.11
N PHE A 475 -13.22 -4.02 -0.30
CA PHE A 475 -12.94 -3.74 -1.70
C PHE A 475 -11.67 -4.41 -2.22
N VAL A 476 -10.64 -4.56 -1.39
CA VAL A 476 -9.45 -5.34 -1.75
C VAL A 476 -9.83 -6.80 -1.96
N ALA A 477 -10.62 -7.38 -1.06
CA ALA A 477 -11.15 -8.73 -1.19
C ALA A 477 -12.03 -8.87 -2.45
N LEU A 478 -12.87 -7.89 -2.73
CA LEU A 478 -13.69 -7.85 -3.94
C LEU A 478 -12.83 -7.85 -5.21
N GLY A 479 -11.88 -6.91 -5.33
CA GLY A 479 -10.99 -6.82 -6.50
C GLY A 479 -10.18 -8.09 -6.72
N PHE A 480 -9.65 -8.68 -5.65
CA PHE A 480 -8.95 -9.97 -5.71
C PHE A 480 -9.90 -11.11 -6.15
N ALA A 481 -11.10 -11.19 -5.57
CA ALA A 481 -12.08 -12.21 -5.91
C ALA A 481 -12.51 -12.13 -7.37
N LEU A 482 -12.74 -10.92 -7.92
CA LEU A 482 -13.06 -10.70 -9.33
C LEU A 482 -11.90 -11.14 -10.23
N ALA A 483 -10.66 -10.74 -9.92
CA ALA A 483 -9.51 -11.12 -10.71
C ALA A 483 -9.26 -12.64 -10.69
N ALA A 484 -9.38 -13.27 -9.51
CA ALA A 484 -9.25 -14.71 -9.35
C ALA A 484 -10.37 -15.47 -10.08
N ALA A 485 -11.62 -15.00 -9.97
CA ALA A 485 -12.74 -15.57 -10.70
C ALA A 485 -12.52 -15.47 -12.21
N GLY A 486 -12.04 -14.33 -12.71
CA GLY A 486 -11.74 -14.15 -14.12
C GLY A 486 -10.64 -15.10 -14.62
N LEU A 487 -9.61 -15.34 -13.81
CA LEU A 487 -8.58 -16.33 -14.11
C LEU A 487 -9.14 -17.76 -14.17
N VAL A 488 -9.98 -18.14 -13.20
CA VAL A 488 -10.64 -19.45 -13.16
C VAL A 488 -11.54 -19.63 -14.37
N ILE A 489 -12.40 -18.66 -14.68
CA ILE A 489 -13.31 -18.69 -15.84
C ILE A 489 -12.53 -18.78 -17.15
N SER A 490 -11.44 -18.00 -17.29
CA SER A 490 -10.58 -18.08 -18.48
C SER A 490 -9.94 -19.47 -18.60
N THR A 491 -9.44 -20.03 -17.51
CA THR A 491 -8.76 -21.34 -17.52
C THR A 491 -9.74 -22.49 -17.81
N ILE A 492 -10.94 -22.45 -17.23
CA ILE A 492 -11.99 -23.43 -17.50
C ILE A 492 -12.50 -23.26 -18.93
N GLY A 493 -12.75 -22.03 -19.37
CA GLY A 493 -13.17 -21.69 -20.72
C GLY A 493 -12.21 -22.20 -21.78
N VAL A 494 -10.92 -22.32 -21.46
CA VAL A 494 -9.91 -22.86 -22.36
C VAL A 494 -9.83 -24.40 -22.34
N ASN A 495 -9.97 -25.05 -21.18
CA ASN A 495 -9.68 -26.49 -21.03
C ASN A 495 -10.92 -27.40 -21.06
N GLY A 496 -12.01 -26.99 -20.42
CA GLY A 496 -13.18 -27.86 -20.19
C GLY A 496 -14.50 -27.27 -20.67
N VAL A 497 -14.52 -25.96 -20.99
CA VAL A 497 -15.64 -25.10 -21.43
C VAL A 497 -16.83 -25.06 -20.47
N PHE A 498 -17.28 -26.19 -19.92
CA PHE A 498 -18.42 -26.33 -19.02
C PHE A 498 -18.00 -26.85 -17.64
N VAL A 499 -18.66 -26.35 -16.60
CA VAL A 499 -18.65 -26.92 -15.25
C VAL A 499 -19.94 -27.72 -15.00
N GLN A 500 -19.97 -28.51 -13.93
CA GLN A 500 -21.13 -29.36 -13.62
C GLN A 500 -22.45 -28.58 -13.50
N THR A 501 -22.43 -27.37 -12.95
CA THR A 501 -23.64 -26.54 -12.85
C THR A 501 -24.14 -26.08 -14.22
N ASP A 502 -23.25 -25.92 -15.20
CA ASP A 502 -23.62 -25.53 -16.56
C ASP A 502 -24.33 -26.69 -17.26
N ILE A 503 -23.75 -27.89 -17.17
CA ILE A 503 -24.33 -29.13 -17.71
C ILE A 503 -25.70 -29.39 -17.07
N ALA A 504 -25.82 -29.18 -15.76
CA ALA A 504 -27.09 -29.33 -15.05
C ALA A 504 -28.18 -28.34 -15.50
N TYR A 505 -27.78 -27.15 -15.97
CA TYR A 505 -28.72 -26.14 -16.47
C TYR A 505 -29.08 -26.35 -17.93
N ILE A 506 -28.07 -26.61 -18.76
CA ILE A 506 -28.26 -26.90 -20.17
C ILE A 506 -29.00 -28.24 -20.34
N CYS A 507 -28.90 -29.16 -19.37
CA CYS A 507 -29.45 -30.51 -19.44
C CYS A 507 -28.91 -31.33 -20.63
N MET A 508 -27.68 -31.05 -21.07
CA MET A 508 -26.97 -31.80 -22.11
C MET A 508 -25.47 -31.90 -21.78
N SER A 509 -24.86 -33.05 -22.07
CA SER A 509 -23.41 -33.23 -21.94
C SER A 509 -22.66 -32.53 -23.07
N PRO A 510 -21.36 -32.20 -22.89
CA PRO A 510 -20.54 -31.64 -23.97
C PRO A 510 -20.54 -32.50 -25.24
N GLU A 511 -20.55 -33.82 -25.11
CA GLU A 511 -20.61 -34.75 -26.24
C GLU A 511 -21.93 -34.66 -26.99
N GLN A 512 -23.05 -34.48 -26.28
CA GLN A 512 -24.36 -34.27 -26.89
C GLN A 512 -24.42 -32.94 -27.63
N ILE A 513 -23.85 -31.87 -27.05
CA ILE A 513 -23.75 -30.56 -27.68
C ILE A 513 -22.89 -30.62 -28.94
N ALA A 514 -21.73 -31.30 -28.89
CA ALA A 514 -20.86 -31.49 -30.04
C ALA A 514 -21.53 -32.33 -31.15
N ALA A 515 -22.31 -33.35 -30.78
CA ALA A 515 -23.06 -34.16 -31.74
C ALA A 515 -24.17 -33.35 -32.46
N ILE A 516 -24.73 -32.33 -31.82
CA ILE A 516 -25.64 -31.38 -32.47
C ILE A 516 -24.85 -30.47 -33.41
N ASN A 517 -23.77 -29.86 -32.92
CA ASN A 517 -22.91 -28.99 -33.71
C ASN A 517 -21.53 -28.84 -33.07
N GLU A 518 -20.49 -29.38 -33.72
CA GLU A 518 -19.10 -29.31 -33.24
C GLU A 518 -18.58 -27.87 -33.08
N ARG A 519 -19.18 -26.90 -33.77
CA ARG A 519 -18.79 -25.48 -33.73
C ARG A 519 -19.42 -24.69 -32.59
N LEU A 520 -20.40 -25.23 -31.88
CA LEU A 520 -21.09 -24.53 -30.79
C LEU A 520 -20.20 -24.36 -29.55
N ILE A 521 -19.40 -25.38 -29.22
CA ILE A 521 -18.47 -25.35 -28.08
C ILE A 521 -17.41 -24.24 -28.25
N PRO A 522 -16.76 -24.08 -29.43
CA PRO A 522 -15.89 -22.93 -29.72
C PRO A 522 -16.49 -21.55 -29.43
N VAL A 523 -17.74 -21.30 -29.82
CA VAL A 523 -18.41 -20.00 -29.58
C VAL A 523 -18.61 -19.76 -28.09
N ILE A 524 -19.04 -20.79 -27.34
CA ILE A 524 -19.21 -20.70 -25.89
C ILE A 524 -17.87 -20.51 -25.18
N ALA A 525 -16.83 -21.22 -25.61
CA ALA A 525 -15.47 -21.08 -25.07
C ALA A 525 -14.94 -19.65 -25.26
N HIS A 526 -15.19 -19.04 -26.43
CA HIS A 526 -14.87 -17.65 -26.71
C HIS A 526 -15.56 -16.69 -25.74
N ASP A 527 -16.88 -16.80 -25.57
CA ASP A 527 -17.64 -15.90 -24.70
C ASP A 527 -17.15 -15.99 -23.24
N ARG A 528 -16.79 -17.19 -22.78
CA ARG A 528 -16.21 -17.41 -21.44
C ARG A 528 -14.82 -16.84 -21.27
N ALA A 529 -13.91 -17.05 -22.23
CA ALA A 529 -12.60 -16.44 -22.16
C ALA A 529 -12.66 -14.90 -22.26
N GLY A 530 -13.66 -14.37 -22.96
CA GLY A 530 -13.98 -12.93 -23.02
C GLY A 530 -14.43 -12.41 -21.67
N LEU A 531 -15.36 -13.11 -21.02
CA LEU A 531 -15.80 -12.80 -19.67
C LEU A 531 -14.66 -12.84 -18.67
N GLY A 532 -13.87 -13.91 -18.70
CA GLY A 532 -12.76 -14.11 -17.79
C GLY A 532 -11.71 -13.02 -17.90
N SER A 533 -11.29 -12.66 -19.11
CA SER A 533 -10.31 -11.59 -19.34
C SER A 533 -10.84 -10.20 -18.97
N ALA A 534 -12.11 -9.90 -19.28
CA ALA A 534 -12.76 -8.65 -18.86
C ALA A 534 -12.82 -8.55 -17.32
N LEU A 535 -13.14 -9.66 -16.64
CA LEU A 535 -13.24 -9.71 -15.18
C LEU A 535 -11.87 -9.58 -14.50
N ILE A 536 -10.80 -10.15 -15.09
CA ILE A 536 -9.41 -9.90 -14.65
C ILE A 536 -9.10 -8.40 -14.73
N SER A 537 -9.37 -7.77 -15.88
CA SER A 537 -9.07 -6.35 -16.10
C SER A 537 -9.82 -5.46 -15.09
N VAL A 538 -11.13 -5.62 -14.94
CA VAL A 538 -11.95 -4.84 -14.00
C VAL A 538 -11.61 -5.17 -12.55
N GLY A 539 -11.40 -6.44 -12.21
CA GLY A 539 -10.98 -6.86 -10.88
C GLY A 539 -9.68 -6.19 -10.45
N LEU A 540 -8.72 -6.07 -11.37
CA LEU A 540 -7.47 -5.35 -11.14
C LEU A 540 -7.67 -3.84 -11.00
N LEU A 541 -8.55 -3.22 -11.78
CA LEU A 541 -8.90 -1.80 -11.59
C LEU A 541 -9.49 -1.55 -10.19
N VAL A 542 -10.44 -2.38 -9.77
CA VAL A 542 -11.06 -2.32 -8.44
C VAL A 542 -10.01 -2.53 -7.35
N LEU A 543 -9.16 -3.54 -7.51
CA LEU A 543 -8.10 -3.87 -6.56
C LEU A 543 -7.09 -2.72 -6.41
N MET A 544 -6.57 -2.19 -7.51
CA MET A 544 -5.57 -1.11 -7.47
C MET A 544 -6.18 0.21 -6.98
N LEU A 545 -7.43 0.50 -7.34
CA LEU A 545 -8.17 1.65 -6.79
C LEU A 545 -8.35 1.50 -5.27
N ALA A 546 -8.64 0.29 -4.77
CA ALA A 546 -8.77 0.02 -3.34
C ALA A 546 -7.44 0.06 -2.60
N LEU A 547 -6.34 -0.41 -3.22
CA LEU A 547 -5.01 -0.41 -2.62
C LEU A 547 -4.38 0.98 -2.56
N TRP A 548 -4.54 1.80 -3.61
CA TRP A 548 -3.77 3.04 -3.78
C TRP A 548 -4.61 4.32 -3.82
N GLY A 549 -5.90 4.24 -4.17
CA GLY A 549 -6.80 5.41 -4.21
C GLY A 549 -7.45 5.76 -2.87
N PHE A 550 -7.01 5.13 -1.77
CA PHE A 550 -7.63 5.28 -0.48
C PHE A 550 -7.08 6.48 0.29
N GLN A 551 -7.72 7.64 0.14
CA GLN A 551 -7.34 8.89 0.79
C GLN A 551 -8.59 9.66 1.26
N GLU A 552 -8.44 10.39 2.35
CA GLU A 552 -9.51 11.21 2.94
C GLU A 552 -9.95 12.31 1.98
N GLY A 553 -11.26 12.58 1.94
CA GLY A 553 -11.82 13.65 1.10
C GLY A 553 -11.89 13.36 -0.40
N GLN A 554 -11.36 12.21 -0.88
CA GLN A 554 -11.40 11.84 -2.31
C GLN A 554 -12.77 11.31 -2.75
N ARG A 555 -13.82 12.13 -2.69
CA ARG A 555 -15.22 11.75 -3.02
C ARG A 555 -15.37 11.03 -4.36
N TRP A 556 -14.56 11.40 -5.35
CA TRP A 556 -14.60 10.80 -6.67
C TRP A 556 -14.30 9.29 -6.65
N VAL A 557 -13.45 8.81 -5.73
CA VAL A 557 -13.14 7.37 -5.58
C VAL A 557 -14.38 6.61 -5.13
N TRP A 558 -15.11 7.15 -4.16
CA TRP A 558 -16.36 6.56 -3.69
C TRP A 558 -17.41 6.49 -4.81
N TYR A 559 -17.59 7.57 -5.58
CA TYR A 559 -18.49 7.58 -6.74
C TYR A 559 -18.03 6.63 -7.85
N THR A 560 -16.71 6.47 -8.01
CA THR A 560 -16.14 5.54 -9.00
C THR A 560 -16.48 4.09 -8.65
N PHE A 561 -16.40 3.70 -7.37
CA PHE A 561 -16.89 2.40 -6.94
C PHE A 561 -18.40 2.27 -7.14
N LEU A 562 -19.19 3.27 -6.70
CA LEU A 562 -20.65 3.21 -6.80
C LEU A 562 -21.10 3.01 -8.26
N PHE A 563 -20.76 3.95 -9.14
CA PHE A 563 -21.22 3.91 -10.53
C PHE A 563 -20.49 2.87 -11.37
N GLY A 564 -19.24 2.55 -11.03
CA GLY A 564 -18.48 1.49 -11.69
C GLY A 564 -18.99 0.09 -11.35
N GLY A 565 -19.53 -0.15 -10.15
CA GLY A 565 -20.02 -1.49 -9.77
C GLY A 565 -21.41 -1.83 -10.30
N LEU A 566 -22.32 -0.85 -10.39
CA LEU A 566 -23.74 -1.08 -10.70
C LEU A 566 -24.00 -1.83 -12.02
N PRO A 567 -23.36 -1.50 -13.16
CA PRO A 567 -23.63 -2.19 -14.43
C PRO A 567 -23.30 -3.68 -14.39
N ALA A 568 -22.13 -4.06 -13.87
CA ALA A 568 -21.71 -5.46 -13.77
C ALA A 568 -22.61 -6.28 -12.84
N PHE A 569 -22.96 -5.77 -11.65
CA PHE A 569 -23.86 -6.47 -10.73
C PHE A 569 -25.30 -6.55 -11.28
N GLY A 570 -25.78 -5.49 -11.94
CA GLY A 570 -27.07 -5.49 -12.61
C GLY A 570 -27.14 -6.57 -13.69
N ALA A 571 -26.14 -6.63 -14.57
CA ALA A 571 -26.07 -7.64 -15.61
C ALA A 571 -26.02 -9.08 -15.06
N ALA A 572 -25.26 -9.32 -13.99
CA ALA A 572 -25.12 -10.65 -13.40
C ALA A 572 -26.39 -11.16 -12.71
N ILE A 573 -27.23 -10.27 -12.14
CA ILE A 573 -28.39 -10.68 -11.31
C ILE A 573 -29.69 -10.75 -12.12
N ILE A 574 -29.83 -9.96 -13.18
CA ILE A 574 -31.10 -9.83 -13.95
C ILE A 574 -31.41 -11.08 -14.79
N ILE A 575 -30.50 -12.06 -14.89
CA ILE A 575 -30.59 -13.16 -15.86
C ILE A 575 -31.03 -14.46 -15.19
N GLY A 576 -31.94 -15.20 -15.86
CA GLY A 576 -32.66 -16.38 -15.33
C GLY A 576 -31.83 -17.63 -15.00
N TYR A 577 -30.50 -17.55 -14.90
CA TYR A 577 -29.65 -18.66 -14.51
C TYR A 577 -29.52 -18.74 -12.97
N THR A 578 -30.62 -19.03 -12.28
CA THR A 578 -30.79 -18.74 -10.84
C THR A 578 -30.33 -19.81 -9.87
N SER A 579 -29.47 -20.77 -10.28
CA SER A 579 -29.04 -21.80 -9.32
C SER A 579 -28.25 -21.16 -8.17
N PHE A 580 -28.59 -21.52 -6.93
CA PHE A 580 -28.03 -20.85 -5.76
C PHE A 580 -26.50 -20.96 -5.69
N ILE A 581 -25.96 -22.14 -6.00
CA ILE A 581 -24.50 -22.39 -5.98
C ILE A 581 -23.79 -21.54 -7.05
N HIS A 582 -24.40 -21.36 -8.23
CA HIS A 582 -23.82 -20.57 -9.31
C HIS A 582 -23.81 -19.06 -8.99
N ILE A 583 -24.90 -18.53 -8.41
CA ILE A 583 -25.00 -17.09 -8.07
C ILE A 583 -24.31 -16.74 -6.75
N LEU A 584 -24.03 -17.71 -5.87
CA LEU A 584 -23.42 -17.46 -4.56
C LEU A 584 -22.17 -16.55 -4.61
N PRO A 585 -21.19 -16.75 -5.53
CA PRO A 585 -20.06 -15.82 -5.66
C PRO A 585 -20.47 -14.38 -5.96
N ALA A 586 -21.51 -14.17 -6.79
CA ALA A 586 -22.03 -12.84 -7.10
C ALA A 586 -22.70 -12.18 -5.87
N TYR A 587 -23.43 -12.95 -5.04
CA TYR A 587 -23.98 -12.43 -3.79
C TYR A 587 -22.91 -12.05 -2.78
N VAL A 588 -21.86 -12.87 -2.65
CA VAL A 588 -20.71 -12.55 -1.80
C VAL A 588 -20.02 -11.27 -2.29
N ALA A 589 -19.80 -11.16 -3.61
CA ALA A 589 -19.23 -9.96 -4.21
C ALA A 589 -20.11 -8.71 -3.98
N LEU A 590 -21.44 -8.83 -4.09
CA LEU A 590 -22.37 -7.74 -3.82
C LEU A 590 -22.36 -7.32 -2.35
N LEU A 591 -22.23 -8.28 -1.41
CA LEU A 591 -22.12 -7.99 0.01
C LEU A 591 -20.80 -7.26 0.33
N LEU A 592 -19.68 -7.69 -0.27
CA LEU A 592 -18.39 -6.99 -0.16
C LEU A 592 -18.48 -5.56 -0.74
N PHE A 593 -19.13 -5.41 -1.90
CA PHE A 593 -19.35 -4.11 -2.53
C PHE A 593 -20.18 -3.16 -1.65
N ALA A 594 -21.34 -3.62 -1.16
CA ALA A 594 -22.23 -2.82 -0.33
C ALA A 594 -21.59 -2.46 1.01
N SER A 595 -20.97 -3.43 1.69
CA SER A 595 -20.25 -3.19 2.96
C SER A 595 -19.10 -2.21 2.77
N GLY A 596 -18.32 -2.35 1.70
CA GLY A 596 -17.29 -1.40 1.29
C GLY A 596 -17.82 0.03 1.16
N LEU A 597 -18.88 0.24 0.36
CA LEU A 597 -19.48 1.57 0.14
C LEU A 597 -19.99 2.22 1.42
N ILE A 598 -20.62 1.43 2.30
CA ILE A 598 -21.18 1.92 3.58
C ILE A 598 -20.08 2.34 4.53
N LEU A 599 -19.06 1.50 4.72
CA LEU A 599 -17.97 1.75 5.67
C LEU A 599 -17.06 2.91 5.22
N TYR A 600 -16.93 3.11 3.92
CA TYR A 600 -16.14 4.18 3.31
C TYR A 600 -16.75 5.57 3.41
N ARG A 601 -18.09 5.68 3.37
CA ARG A 601 -18.77 6.95 3.08
C ARG A 601 -18.30 8.10 3.96
N LYS A 602 -18.16 7.90 5.27
CA LYS A 602 -17.78 9.01 6.16
C LYS A 602 -16.35 9.52 5.92
N PHE A 603 -15.42 8.64 5.55
CA PHE A 603 -14.01 9.00 5.37
C PHE A 603 -13.77 9.78 4.07
N PHE A 604 -14.40 9.37 2.97
CA PHE A 604 -14.27 10.07 1.68
C PHE A 604 -15.03 11.40 1.61
N PHE A 605 -16.04 11.57 2.46
CA PHE A 605 -16.82 12.81 2.56
C PHE A 605 -16.42 13.68 3.74
N TYR A 606 -15.38 13.28 4.49
CA TYR A 606 -14.84 14.06 5.58
C TYR A 606 -14.33 15.40 5.04
N GLU A 607 -14.83 16.50 5.60
CA GLU A 607 -14.31 17.84 5.37
C GLU A 607 -13.54 18.20 6.65
N SER A 608 -12.22 18.35 6.49
CA SER A 608 -11.26 18.69 7.55
C SER A 608 -11.30 20.15 7.93
#